data_AF-A0A7V7D119-F1
#
_entry.id   AF-A0A7V7D119-F1
#
_cell.length_a   1.000
_cell.length_b   1.000
_cell.length_c   1.000
_cell.angle_alpha   90.00
_cell.angle_beta   90.00
_cell.angle_gamma   90.00
#
_symmetry.space_group_name_H-M   'P 1'
#
loop_
_entity.id
_entity.type
_entity.pdbx_description
1 polymer ?
#
loop_
_entity_poly.entity_id
_entity_poly.type
_entity_poly.pdbx_seq_one_letter_code
_entity_poly.pdbx_strand_id
1 'polypeptide(L)'
;MYASYFGLTEYPFSLTPDPRFLFMSRRHREALAHLLYGMSDRGGFLLLTGEVGTGKTTLCRSLLEQVPEGVEIALVLNPKQTALELVASVCDELRVPYDPGTTS
;
A
#
# COMPACT_ATOMS: atom_id res chain seq x y z
N MET A 1 1.73 -32.38 -8.30
CA MET A 1 0.97 -33.06 -9.38
C MET A 1 0.47 -32.06 -10.42
N TYR A 2 -0.31 -31.02 -10.06
CA TYR A 2 -0.75 -29.98 -11.01
C TYR A 2 0.39 -29.09 -11.53
N ALA A 3 1.12 -28.41 -10.63
CA ALA A 3 2.21 -27.52 -11.02
C ALA A 3 3.30 -28.25 -11.83
N SER A 4 3.69 -29.44 -11.36
CA SER A 4 4.63 -30.33 -12.06
C SER A 4 4.15 -30.79 -13.44
N TYR A 5 2.84 -31.00 -13.64
CA TYR A 5 2.29 -31.40 -14.95
C TYR A 5 2.35 -30.25 -15.97
N PHE A 6 2.14 -29.01 -15.51
CA PHE A 6 2.18 -27.81 -16.36
C PHE A 6 3.55 -27.11 -16.39
N GLY A 7 4.57 -27.67 -15.73
CA GLY A 7 5.91 -27.07 -15.65
C GLY A 7 5.95 -25.76 -14.85
N LEU A 8 5.00 -25.54 -13.94
CA LEU A 8 4.94 -24.37 -13.07
C LEU A 8 5.77 -24.58 -11.81
N THR A 9 6.43 -23.52 -11.34
CA THR A 9 7.18 -23.53 -10.07
C THR A 9 6.28 -23.45 -8.85
N GLU A 10 5.06 -22.92 -9.01
CA GLU A 10 4.06 -22.74 -7.96
C GLU A 10 2.63 -22.80 -8.52
N TYR A 11 1.63 -22.86 -7.64
CA TYR A 11 0.24 -22.89 -8.06
C TYR A 11 -0.17 -21.54 -8.70
N PRO A 12 -0.74 -21.55 -9.91
CA PRO A 12 -1.22 -20.32 -10.53
C PRO A 12 -2.53 -19.85 -9.89
N PHE A 13 -2.83 -18.56 -10.03
CA PHE A 13 -4.09 -17.93 -9.59
C PHE A 13 -4.36 -18.01 -8.08
N SER A 14 -3.35 -17.76 -7.25
CA SER A 14 -3.56 -17.54 -5.81
C SER A 14 -4.57 -16.42 -5.56
N LEU A 15 -5.40 -16.58 -4.52
CA LEU A 15 -6.36 -15.57 -4.08
C LEU A 15 -5.65 -14.31 -3.53
N THR A 16 -4.44 -14.47 -3.03
CA THR A 16 -3.61 -13.36 -2.58
C THR A 16 -2.68 -12.93 -3.71
N PRO A 17 -2.71 -11.65 -4.12
CA PRO A 17 -1.76 -11.14 -5.09
C PRO A 17 -0.34 -11.18 -4.50
N ASP A 18 0.57 -11.84 -5.21
CA ASP A 18 1.98 -11.90 -4.86
C ASP A 18 2.76 -10.78 -5.58
N PRO A 19 3.47 -9.90 -4.85
CA PRO A 19 4.25 -8.81 -5.43
C PRO A 19 5.26 -9.24 -6.50
N ARG A 20 5.79 -10.47 -6.44
CA ARG A 20 6.74 -11.02 -7.43
C ARG A 20 6.17 -11.07 -8.85
N PHE A 21 4.85 -11.16 -8.97
CA PHE A 21 4.16 -11.20 -10.27
C PHE A 21 3.58 -9.85 -10.68
N LEU A 22 3.97 -8.75 -10.02
CA LEU A 22 3.51 -7.41 -10.38
C LEU A 22 3.97 -7.02 -11.79
N PHE A 23 3.04 -7.03 -12.74
CA PHE A 23 3.28 -6.46 -14.06
C PHE A 23 3.17 -4.93 -14.01
N MET A 24 4.33 -4.29 -13.97
CA MET A 24 4.44 -2.84 -14.09
C MET A 24 4.14 -2.40 -15.53
N SER A 25 2.87 -2.20 -15.86
CA SER A 25 2.47 -1.55 -17.11
C SER A 25 3.02 -0.12 -17.18
N ARG A 26 3.01 0.50 -18.37
CA ARG A 26 3.42 1.91 -18.51
C ARG A 26 2.65 2.82 -17.55
N ARG A 27 1.33 2.63 -17.45
CA ARG A 27 0.46 3.43 -16.56
C ARG A 27 0.79 3.20 -15.09
N HIS A 28 1.14 1.98 -14.69
CA HIS A 28 1.55 1.69 -13.31
C HIS A 28 2.87 2.39 -12.97
N ARG A 29 3.86 2.34 -13.88
CA ARG A 29 5.14 3.04 -13.67
C ARG A 29 4.97 4.55 -13.57
N GLU A 30 4.18 5.15 -14.45
CA GLU A 30 3.88 6.59 -14.42
C GLU A 30 3.20 6.98 -13.11
N ALA A 31 2.16 6.24 -12.70
CA ALA A 31 1.46 6.50 -11.43
C ALA A 31 2.40 6.37 -10.23
N LEU A 32 3.24 5.33 -10.16
CA LEU A 32 4.20 5.16 -9.08
C LEU A 32 5.24 6.29 -9.05
N ALA A 33 5.77 6.70 -10.21
CA ALA A 33 6.71 7.80 -10.30
C ALA A 33 6.10 9.12 -9.79
N HIS A 34 4.84 9.39 -10.09
CA HIS A 34 4.13 10.54 -9.54
C HIS A 34 3.94 10.46 -8.03
N LEU A 35 3.66 9.29 -7.48
CA LEU A 35 3.56 9.08 -6.03
C LEU A 35 4.92 9.32 -5.34
N LEU A 36 5.99 8.73 -5.88
CA LEU A 36 7.36 8.91 -5.37
C LEU A 36 7.79 10.38 -5.41
N TYR A 37 7.54 11.06 -6.54
CA TYR A 37 7.85 12.47 -6.68
C TYR A 37 7.06 13.34 -5.71
N GLY A 38 5.77 13.08 -5.53
CA GLY A 38 4.93 13.85 -4.60
C GLY A 38 5.28 13.64 -3.12
N MET A 39 6.02 12.58 -2.77
CA MET A 39 6.61 12.42 -1.43
C MET A 39 7.87 13.27 -1.23
N SER A 40 8.52 13.74 -2.30
CA SER A 40 9.76 14.53 -2.22
C SER A 40 9.50 16.05 -2.18
N ASP A 41 10.15 16.71 -1.21
CA ASP A 41 10.41 18.16 -1.10
C ASP A 41 9.20 19.13 -0.97
N ARG A 42 7.97 18.72 -1.27
CA ARG A 42 6.75 19.54 -1.06
C ARG A 42 5.55 18.67 -0.68
N GLY A 43 5.46 18.35 0.61
CA GLY A 43 4.34 17.62 1.20
C GLY A 43 2.98 18.17 0.73
N GLY A 44 2.06 17.26 0.46
CA GLY A 44 0.72 17.54 -0.05
C GLY A 44 -0.18 16.31 0.04
N PHE A 45 -1.27 16.30 -0.72
CA PHE A 45 -2.20 15.18 -0.80
C PHE A 45 -2.16 14.54 -2.19
N LEU A 46 -1.94 13.23 -2.26
CA LEU A 46 -1.93 12.46 -3.49
C LEU A 46 -3.15 11.54 -3.51
N LEU A 47 -3.86 11.51 -4.64
CA LEU A 47 -5.02 10.64 -4.82
C LEU A 47 -4.78 9.68 -5.99
N LEU A 48 -4.70 8.38 -5.69
CA LEU A 48 -4.64 7.33 -6.70
C LEU A 48 -6.06 6.81 -7.01
N THR A 49 -6.55 7.12 -8.21
CA THR A 49 -7.87 6.67 -8.69
C THR A 49 -7.76 5.64 -9.81
N GLY A 50 -8.86 4.93 -10.06
CA GLY A 50 -8.95 3.89 -11.08
C GLY A 50 -10.12 2.94 -10.81
N GLU A 51 -10.51 2.16 -11.81
CA GLU A 51 -11.62 1.20 -11.70
C GLU A 51 -11.30 0.03 -10.77
N VAL A 52 -12.30 -0.77 -10.43
CA VAL A 52 -12.11 -2.00 -9.64
C VAL A 52 -11.18 -2.94 -10.41
N GLY A 53 -10.21 -3.54 -9.72
CA GLY A 53 -9.27 -4.49 -10.32
C GLY A 53 -8.08 -3.85 -11.06
N THR A 54 -7.97 -2.53 -11.16
CA THR A 54 -6.84 -1.86 -11.86
C THR A 54 -5.54 -1.80 -11.06
N GLY A 55 -5.38 -2.64 -10.03
CA GLY A 55 -4.12 -2.75 -9.28
C GLY A 55 -3.80 -1.60 -8.32
N LYS A 56 -4.76 -0.74 -7.93
CA LYS A 56 -4.51 0.39 -7.00
C LYS A 56 -3.84 -0.06 -5.70
N THR A 57 -4.40 -1.06 -5.02
CA THR A 57 -3.85 -1.61 -3.77
C THR A 57 -2.47 -2.22 -3.99
N THR A 58 -2.28 -2.91 -5.12
CA THR A 58 -0.98 -3.50 -5.49
C THR A 58 0.07 -2.42 -5.70
N LEU A 59 -0.30 -1.30 -6.33
CA LEU A 59 0.59 -0.18 -6.58
C LEU A 59 0.94 0.57 -5.29
N CYS A 60 -0.03 0.76 -4.37
CA CYS A 60 0.26 1.28 -3.03
C CYS A 60 1.24 0.38 -2.27
N ARG A 61 1.09 -0.95 -2.33
CA ARG A 61 2.06 -1.88 -1.71
C ARG A 61 3.45 -1.77 -2.34
N SER A 62 3.52 -1.68 -3.66
CA SER A 62 4.81 -1.48 -4.37
C SER A 62 5.48 -0.15 -4.04
N LEU A 63 4.70 0.89 -3.74
CA LEU A 63 5.21 2.17 -3.23
C LEU A 63 5.89 1.98 -1.87
N LEU A 64 5.24 1.25 -0.94
CA LEU A 64 5.77 0.99 0.40
C LEU A 64 7.13 0.28 0.38
N GLU A 65 7.36 -0.60 -0.60
CA GLU A 65 8.64 -1.29 -0.80
C GLU A 65 9.76 -0.38 -1.33
N GLN A 66 9.42 0.80 -1.86
CA GLN A 66 10.34 1.76 -2.50
C GLN A 66 10.50 3.05 -1.70
N VAL A 67 9.94 3.11 -0.49
CA VAL A 67 10.07 4.29 0.36
C VAL A 67 11.53 4.46 0.79
N PRO A 68 12.10 5.68 0.69
CA PRO A 68 13.48 5.95 1.09
C PRO A 68 13.74 5.64 2.57
N GLU A 69 15.01 5.38 2.91
CA GLU A 69 15.44 5.30 4.30
C GLU A 69 15.18 6.63 5.03
N GLY A 70 14.77 6.53 6.30
CA GLY A 70 14.48 7.69 7.14
C GLY A 70 13.05 8.24 7.03
N VAL A 71 12.15 7.55 6.32
CA VAL A 71 10.72 7.86 6.30
C VAL A 71 9.96 6.89 7.20
N GLU A 72 9.17 7.42 8.12
CA GLU A 72 8.19 6.62 8.89
C GLU A 72 6.84 6.59 8.15
N ILE A 73 6.20 5.42 8.15
CA ILE A 73 5.00 5.18 7.36
C ILE A 73 3.86 4.77 8.30
N ALA A 74 2.70 5.41 8.13
CA ALA A 74 1.44 4.96 8.70
C ALA A 74 0.49 4.44 7.60
N LEU A 75 0.20 3.15 7.59
CA LEU A 75 -0.76 2.53 6.67
C LEU A 75 -2.15 2.36 7.30
N VAL A 76 -3.10 3.21 6.91
CA VAL A 76 -4.51 3.10 7.34
C VAL A 76 -5.33 2.35 6.29
N LEU A 77 -5.84 1.17 6.65
CA LEU A 77 -6.62 0.31 5.73
C LEU A 77 -8.14 0.41 5.93
N ASN A 78 -8.61 0.88 7.08
CA ASN A 78 -10.03 0.93 7.39
C ASN A 78 -10.62 2.32 7.08
N PRO A 79 -11.46 2.47 6.05
CA PRO A 79 -12.07 3.76 5.73
C PRO A 79 -13.22 4.15 6.66
N LYS A 80 -13.71 3.25 7.54
CA LYS A 80 -14.85 3.48 8.43
C LYS A 80 -14.39 3.85 9.85
N GLN A 81 -13.55 4.86 9.96
CA GLN A 81 -13.05 5.35 11.23
C GLN A 81 -13.60 6.74 11.53
N THR A 82 -13.93 6.99 12.79
CA THR A 82 -14.12 8.35 13.29
C THR A 82 -12.79 9.12 13.21
N ALA A 83 -12.85 10.45 13.34
CA ALA A 83 -11.64 11.26 13.36
C ALA A 83 -10.68 10.85 14.50
N LEU A 84 -11.21 10.45 15.65
CA LEU A 84 -10.41 10.00 16.80
C LEU A 84 -9.74 8.65 16.53
N GLU A 85 -10.51 7.68 16.00
CA GLU A 85 -10.00 6.37 15.63
C GLU A 85 -8.92 6.45 14.53
N LEU A 86 -9.08 7.37 13.58
CA LEU A 86 -8.08 7.61 12.54
C LEU A 86 -6.76 8.09 13.15
N VAL A 87 -6.81 9.10 14.03
CA VAL A 87 -5.62 9.63 14.70
C VAL A 87 -4.97 8.56 15.58
N ALA A 88 -5.76 7.81 16.34
CA ALA A 88 -5.27 6.68 17.13
C ALA A 88 -4.57 5.63 16.25
N SER A 89 -5.15 5.28 15.10
CA SER A 89 -4.54 4.32 14.16
C SER A 89 -3.23 4.82 13.59
N VAL A 90 -3.11 6.12 13.30
CA VAL A 90 -1.84 6.72 12.87
C VAL A 90 -0.81 6.66 14.00
N CYS A 91 -1.21 6.94 15.24
CA CYS A 91 -0.33 6.82 16.40
C CYS A 91 0.15 5.39 16.62
N ASP A 92 -0.75 4.40 16.55
CA ASP A 92 -0.42 2.97 16.68
C ASP A 92 0.62 2.55 15.63
N GLU A 93 0.41 2.92 14.38
CA GLU A 93 1.27 2.51 13.27
C GLU A 93 2.65 3.19 13.32
N LEU A 94 2.71 4.44 13.79
CA LEU A 94 3.97 5.17 14.04
C LEU A 94 4.57 4.87 15.42
N ARG A 95 3.93 4.03 16.24
CA ARG A 95 4.34 3.70 17.62
C ARG A 95 4.47 4.93 18.53
N VAL A 96 3.60 5.91 18.34
CA VAL A 96 3.50 7.10 19.19
C VAL A 96 2.52 6.82 20.34
N PRO A 97 2.94 6.90 21.61
CA PRO A 97 2.04 6.68 22.73
C PRO A 97 1.02 7.82 22.87
N TYR A 98 -0.21 7.48 23.23
CA TYR A 98 -1.28 8.43 23.56
C TYR A 98 -2.05 7.97 24.79
N ASP A 99 -2.73 8.90 25.46
CA ASP A 99 -3.37 8.62 26.74
C ASP A 99 -4.52 7.60 26.56
N PRO A 100 -4.61 6.55 27.41
CA PRO A 100 -5.64 5.52 27.28
C PRO A 100 -7.07 6.04 27.42
N GLY A 101 -7.25 7.21 28.04
CA GLY A 101 -8.54 7.90 28.16
C GLY A 101 -9.06 8.52 26.86
N THR A 102 -8.27 8.44 25.79
CA THR A 102 -8.60 8.96 24.45
C THR A 102 -9.21 7.86 23.55
N THR A 103 -9.66 6.74 24.13
CA THR A 103 -10.30 5.65 23.37
C THR A 103 -11.68 6.05 22.86
N SER A 104 -11.93 5.68 21.59
CA SER A 104 -13.20 5.76 20.89
C SER A 104 -14.34 5.03 21.59
#